data_AF-A0A2V6FF28-F1
#
_entry.id   AF-A0A2V6FF28-F1
#
_cell.length_a   1.000
_cell.length_b   1.000
_cell.length_c   1.000
_cell.angle_alpha   90.00
_cell.angle_beta   90.00
_cell.angle_gamma   90.00
#
_symmetry.space_group_name_H-M   'P 1'
#
loop_
_entity.id
_entity.type
_entity.pdbx_description
1 polymer ?
#
loop_
_entity_poly.entity_id
_entity_poly.type
_entity_poly.pdbx_seq_one_letter_code
_entity_poly.pdbx_strand_id
1 'polypeptide(L)'
;IASKMLGQTLVTHQTGPAGRVVNKVLVTEAAQIQREIYFAILRDRPTAAPLIVASTEGGVEIERVAVKSPEKIIRQSIDPLAGLQPFQMRKVAKELEFESSQLKAASKLFDGLYNAFIGLDCSMVEVNPLVVTPKGEVLALDA
;
A
#
# COMPACT_ATOMS: atom_id res chain seq x y z
N ILE A 1 -27.11 4.38 1.67
CA ILE A 1 -26.10 3.35 2.04
C ILE A 1 -25.48 3.67 3.39
N ALA A 2 -24.85 4.85 3.57
CA ALA A 2 -24.24 5.26 4.85
C ALA A 2 -25.19 5.17 6.08
N SER A 3 -26.46 5.54 5.93
CA SER A 3 -27.47 5.43 6.99
C SER A 3 -27.75 3.99 7.46
N LYS A 4 -27.42 2.98 6.63
CA LYS A 4 -27.51 1.57 6.99
C LYS A 4 -26.25 1.05 7.68
N MET A 5 -25.15 1.82 7.68
CA MET A 5 -23.88 1.44 8.28
C MET A 5 -23.69 2.12 9.65
N LEU A 6 -23.99 3.42 9.75
CA LEU A 6 -23.83 4.18 10.99
C LEU A 6 -24.65 3.58 12.14
N GLY A 7 -23.98 3.34 13.27
CA GLY A 7 -24.57 2.75 14.48
C GLY A 7 -24.71 1.23 14.45
N GLN A 8 -24.39 0.55 13.33
CA GLN A 8 -24.42 -0.91 13.24
C GLN A 8 -23.09 -1.55 13.66
N THR A 9 -23.15 -2.81 14.08
CA THR A 9 -21.95 -3.62 14.37
C THR A 9 -21.45 -4.31 13.10
N LEU A 10 -20.27 -3.92 12.64
CA LEU A 10 -19.57 -4.53 11.51
C LEU A 10 -18.77 -5.75 11.96
N VAL A 11 -19.05 -6.91 11.38
CA VAL A 11 -18.33 -8.16 11.62
C VAL A 11 -17.54 -8.55 10.37
N THR A 12 -16.22 -8.63 10.50
CA THR A 12 -15.28 -9.11 9.49
C THR A 12 -14.38 -10.19 10.09
N HIS A 13 -13.54 -10.84 9.26
CA HIS A 13 -12.55 -11.79 9.78
C HIS A 13 -11.55 -11.13 10.75
N GLN A 14 -11.32 -9.82 10.62
CA GLN A 14 -10.37 -9.05 11.43
C GLN A 14 -10.97 -8.61 12.76
N THR A 15 -12.28 -8.32 12.79
CA THR A 15 -12.97 -7.89 14.02
C THR A 15 -13.39 -9.06 14.91
N GLY A 16 -13.47 -10.27 14.33
CA GLY A 16 -14.02 -11.44 15.00
C GLY A 16 -15.52 -11.34 15.28
N PRO A 17 -16.10 -12.32 16.00
CA PRO A 17 -17.56 -12.41 16.22
C PRO A 17 -18.18 -11.22 16.95
N ALA A 18 -17.41 -10.53 17.79
CA ALA A 18 -17.88 -9.37 18.55
C ALA A 18 -18.09 -8.13 17.66
N GLY A 19 -17.44 -8.07 16.49
CA GLY A 19 -17.53 -6.95 15.57
C GLY A 19 -17.05 -5.61 16.15
N ARG A 20 -17.32 -4.53 15.42
CA ARG A 20 -17.06 -3.13 15.84
C ARG A 20 -18.21 -2.22 15.42
N VAL A 21 -18.62 -1.31 16.30
CA VAL A 21 -19.67 -0.31 15.98
C VAL A 21 -19.13 0.74 15.03
N VAL A 22 -19.87 1.01 13.95
CA VAL A 22 -19.52 2.02 12.94
C VAL A 22 -19.99 3.40 13.39
N ASN A 23 -19.06 4.25 13.83
CA ASN A 23 -19.37 5.61 14.31
C ASN A 23 -19.27 6.71 13.24
N LYS A 24 -18.49 6.46 12.18
CA LYS A 24 -18.25 7.41 11.09
C LYS A 24 -18.19 6.66 9.76
N VAL A 25 -18.54 7.34 8.68
CA VAL A 25 -18.43 6.84 7.31
C VAL A 25 -17.67 7.89 6.49
N LEU A 26 -16.61 7.45 5.81
CA LEU A 26 -15.91 8.25 4.81
C LEU A 26 -16.66 8.14 3.47
N VAL A 27 -16.99 9.28 2.87
CA VAL A 27 -17.62 9.33 1.54
C VAL A 27 -16.64 9.98 0.58
N THR A 28 -16.31 9.27 -0.49
CA THR A 28 -15.30 9.66 -1.49
C THR A 28 -15.86 9.46 -2.90
N GLU A 29 -15.23 10.11 -3.88
CA GLU A 29 -15.49 9.82 -5.28
C GLU A 29 -15.02 8.39 -5.60
N ALA A 30 -15.81 7.67 -6.41
CA ALA A 30 -15.43 6.33 -6.85
C ALA A 30 -14.32 6.43 -7.89
N ALA A 31 -13.13 5.94 -7.55
CA ALA A 31 -12.04 5.83 -8.51
C ALA A 31 -12.34 4.73 -9.54
N GLN A 32 -12.04 4.98 -10.82
CA GLN A 32 -11.98 3.92 -11.82
C GLN A 32 -10.67 3.17 -11.68
N ILE A 33 -10.76 1.86 -11.46
CA ILE A 33 -9.62 1.00 -11.17
C ILE A 33 -9.28 0.20 -12.43
N GLN A 34 -8.09 0.43 -12.99
CA GLN A 34 -7.54 -0.40 -14.06
C GLN A 34 -6.65 -1.51 -13.48
N ARG A 35 -5.84 -1.18 -12.47
CA ARG A 35 -4.97 -2.12 -11.75
C ARG A 35 -4.91 -1.77 -10.27
N GLU A 36 -4.79 -2.81 -9.45
CA GLU A 36 -4.58 -2.71 -8.00
C GLU A 36 -3.20 -3.27 -7.67
N ILE A 37 -2.47 -2.56 -6.82
CA ILE A 37 -1.10 -2.86 -6.42
C ILE A 37 -1.06 -2.84 -4.89
N TYR A 38 -0.28 -3.75 -4.31
CA TYR A 38 0.07 -3.71 -2.91
C TYR A 38 1.41 -2.98 -2.74
N PHE A 39 1.49 -2.02 -1.83
CA PHE A 39 2.75 -1.37 -1.46
C PHE A 39 2.81 -1.11 0.04
N ALA A 40 3.88 -1.52 0.70
CA ALA A 40 4.11 -1.22 2.10
C ALA A 40 5.58 -0.89 2.39
N ILE A 41 5.78 -0.07 3.42
CA ILE A 41 7.07 0.18 4.05
C ILE A 41 6.94 -0.27 5.50
N LEU A 42 7.81 -1.15 5.95
CA LEU A 42 7.84 -1.62 7.33
C LEU A 42 9.26 -1.71 7.85
N ARG A 43 9.41 -1.75 9.18
CA ARG A 43 10.68 -2.09 9.80
C ARG A 43 10.93 -3.59 9.72
N ASP A 44 11.94 -3.99 8.97
CA ASP A 44 12.40 -5.37 8.92
C ASP A 44 13.09 -5.75 10.24
N ARG A 45 12.59 -6.78 10.93
CA ARG A 45 13.09 -7.14 12.27
C ARG A 45 14.53 -7.68 12.25
N PRO A 46 14.92 -8.57 11.32
CA PRO A 46 16.28 -9.09 11.25
C PRO A 46 17.33 -8.01 11.01
N THR A 47 17.07 -7.07 10.10
CA THR A 47 18.05 -6.03 9.74
C THR A 47 17.88 -4.74 10.54
N ALA A 48 16.77 -4.59 11.28
CA ALA A 48 16.34 -3.37 11.93
C ALA A 48 16.23 -2.15 11.00
N ALA A 49 16.16 -2.38 9.68
CA ALA A 49 16.13 -1.35 8.65
C ALA A 49 14.75 -1.25 7.98
N PRO A 50 14.41 -0.11 7.36
CA PRO A 50 13.20 -0.01 6.56
C PRO A 50 13.27 -0.93 5.33
N LEU A 51 12.15 -1.57 5.03
CA LEU A 51 11.98 -2.49 3.91
C LEU A 51 10.71 -2.14 3.17
N ILE A 52 10.82 -1.95 1.86
CA ILE A 52 9.66 -1.93 0.97
C ILE A 52 9.27 -3.39 0.68
N VAL A 53 7.99 -3.69 0.87
CA VAL A 53 7.34 -4.92 0.41
C VAL A 53 6.23 -4.51 -0.55
N ALA A 54 6.26 -5.02 -1.78
CA ALA A 54 5.29 -4.65 -2.81
C ALA A 54 4.88 -5.84 -3.66
N SER A 55 3.73 -5.75 -4.32
CA SER A 55 3.27 -6.77 -5.26
C SER A 55 2.32 -6.20 -6.31
N THR A 56 2.32 -6.77 -7.51
CA THR A 56 1.30 -6.49 -8.53
C THR A 56 -0.07 -7.07 -8.17
N GLU A 57 -0.16 -7.87 -7.11
CA GLU A 57 -1.41 -8.39 -6.54
C GLU A 57 -1.91 -7.47 -5.42
N GLY A 58 -2.63 -6.40 -5.79
CA GLY A 58 -3.35 -5.55 -4.83
C GLY A 58 -4.77 -6.06 -4.51
N GLY A 59 -5.41 -5.44 -3.52
CA GLY A 59 -6.80 -5.75 -3.14
C GLY A 59 -6.96 -7.07 -2.36
N VAL A 60 -5.85 -7.72 -2.01
CA VAL A 60 -5.81 -8.99 -1.27
C VAL A 60 -4.85 -8.92 -0.09
N GLU A 61 -5.01 -9.82 0.88
CA GLU A 61 -4.07 -9.97 2.01
C GLU A 61 -2.69 -10.41 1.49
N ILE A 62 -1.65 -9.65 1.85
CA ILE A 62 -0.29 -9.90 1.38
C ILE A 62 0.28 -11.23 1.88
N GLU A 63 -0.17 -11.69 3.04
CA GLU A 63 0.21 -12.99 3.62
C GLU A 63 -0.21 -14.15 2.72
N ARG A 64 -1.35 -14.02 2.04
CA ARG A 64 -1.81 -15.04 1.08
C ARG A 64 -0.93 -15.08 -0.15
N VAL A 65 -0.53 -13.91 -0.64
CA VAL A 65 0.40 -13.80 -1.78
C VAL A 65 1.76 -14.40 -1.40
N ALA A 66 2.26 -14.10 -0.20
CA ALA A 66 3.52 -14.66 0.29
C ALA A 66 3.54 -16.20 0.39
N VAL A 67 2.39 -16.84 0.62
CA VAL A 67 2.27 -18.31 0.66
C VAL A 67 2.04 -18.91 -0.73
N LYS A 68 1.16 -18.31 -1.54
CA LYS A 68 0.73 -18.89 -2.82
C LYS A 68 1.64 -18.54 -4.00
N SER A 69 2.16 -17.33 -4.01
CA SER A 69 2.94 -16.75 -5.11
C SER A 69 4.06 -15.86 -4.57
N PRO A 70 5.00 -16.40 -3.77
CA PRO A 70 6.08 -15.63 -3.15
C PRO A 70 6.96 -14.88 -4.17
N GLU A 71 7.04 -15.37 -5.40
CA GLU A 71 7.75 -14.75 -6.53
C GLU A 71 7.16 -13.41 -6.96
N LYS A 72 5.90 -13.14 -6.62
CA LYS A 72 5.23 -11.85 -6.87
C LYS A 72 5.50 -10.82 -5.77
N ILE A 73 6.24 -11.19 -4.72
CA ILE A 73 6.62 -10.29 -3.63
C ILE A 73 7.96 -9.65 -3.94
N ILE A 74 7.92 -8.34 -4.19
CA ILE A 74 9.09 -7.50 -4.32
C ILE A 74 9.55 -7.08 -2.92
N ARG A 75 10.87 -7.18 -2.69
CA ARG A 75 11.52 -6.72 -1.46
C ARG A 75 12.65 -5.78 -1.81
N GLN A 76 12.60 -4.55 -1.30
CA GLN A 76 13.64 -3.56 -1.49
C GLN A 76 14.06 -2.96 -0.16
N SER A 77 15.20 -3.44 0.36
CA SER A 77 15.81 -2.90 1.58
C SER A 77 16.24 -1.46 1.37
N ILE A 78 16.09 -0.65 2.41
CA ILE A 78 16.53 0.74 2.45
C ILE A 78 17.61 0.87 3.52
N ASP A 79 18.74 1.46 3.16
CA ASP A 79 19.78 1.77 4.12
C ASP A 79 19.27 2.88 5.06
N PRO A 80 19.29 2.70 6.40
CA PRO A 80 18.74 3.68 7.34
C PRO A 80 19.47 5.03 7.32
N LEU A 81 20.74 5.06 6.93
CA LEU A 81 21.55 6.27 6.90
C LEU A 81 21.42 7.00 5.56
N ALA A 82 21.47 6.27 4.45
CA ALA A 82 21.33 6.85 3.12
C ALA A 82 19.87 7.23 2.81
N GLY A 83 18.90 6.49 3.36
CA GLY A 83 17.49 6.64 3.06
C GLY A 83 17.09 6.09 1.69
N LEU A 84 15.80 6.24 1.33
CA LEU A 84 15.26 5.73 0.08
C LEU A 84 15.85 6.48 -1.13
N GLN A 85 16.55 5.76 -1.99
CA GLN A 85 17.25 6.36 -3.13
C GLN A 85 16.36 6.43 -4.39
N PRO A 86 16.53 7.46 -5.24
CA PRO A 86 15.76 7.60 -6.49
C PRO A 86 15.84 6.39 -7.44
N PHE A 87 16.97 5.68 -7.48
CA PHE A 87 17.09 4.50 -8.32
C PHE A 87 16.28 3.31 -7.77
N GLN A 88 16.15 3.18 -6.45
CA GLN A 88 15.35 2.14 -5.81
C GLN A 88 13.87 2.35 -6.09
N MET A 89 13.39 3.60 -6.01
CA MET A 89 12.00 3.94 -6.37
C MET A 89 11.68 3.57 -7.81
N ARG A 90 12.56 3.92 -8.76
CA ARG A 90 12.39 3.55 -10.18
C ARG A 90 12.45 2.03 -10.40
N LYS A 91 13.31 1.33 -9.65
CA LYS A 91 13.42 -0.13 -9.72
C LYS A 91 12.11 -0.78 -9.25
N VAL A 92 11.63 -0.42 -8.07
CA VAL A 92 10.35 -0.94 -7.52
C VAL A 92 9.19 -0.60 -8.45
N ALA A 93 9.12 0.63 -8.98
CA ALA A 93 8.06 1.01 -9.93
C ALA A 93 8.09 0.14 -11.22
N LYS A 94 9.28 -0.19 -11.73
CA LYS A 94 9.39 -1.08 -12.90
C LYS A 94 9.01 -2.53 -12.57
N GLU A 95 9.42 -3.03 -11.42
CA GLU A 95 9.05 -4.39 -10.96
C GLU A 95 7.54 -4.51 -10.69
N LEU A 96 6.89 -3.40 -10.31
CA LEU A 96 5.44 -3.27 -10.22
C LEU A 96 4.76 -2.98 -11.57
N GLU A 97 5.50 -3.07 -12.67
CA GLU A 97 4.99 -2.94 -14.04
C GLU A 97 4.31 -1.58 -14.31
N PHE A 98 4.74 -0.50 -13.66
CA PHE A 98 4.28 0.84 -14.03
C PHE A 98 4.81 1.22 -15.42
N GLU A 99 3.95 1.85 -16.23
CA GLU A 99 4.34 2.38 -17.53
C GLU A 99 5.31 3.55 -17.40
N SER A 100 6.10 3.83 -18.45
CA SER A 100 7.06 4.93 -18.47
C SER A 100 6.45 6.30 -18.10
N SER A 101 5.21 6.54 -18.51
CA SER A 101 4.42 7.73 -18.18
C SER A 101 4.08 7.83 -16.68
N GLN A 102 3.96 6.70 -16.00
CA GLN A 102 3.54 6.58 -14.60
C GLN A 102 4.73 6.59 -13.62
N LEU A 103 5.94 6.23 -14.09
CA LEU A 103 7.13 6.09 -13.23
C LEU A 103 7.40 7.31 -12.36
N LYS A 104 7.21 8.52 -12.90
CA LYS A 104 7.43 9.76 -12.14
C LYS A 104 6.41 9.92 -11.02
N ALA A 105 5.13 9.64 -11.29
CA ALA A 105 4.06 9.74 -10.30
C ALA A 105 4.22 8.68 -9.20
N ALA A 106 4.47 7.43 -9.58
CA ALA A 106 4.74 6.33 -8.65
C ALA A 106 5.96 6.61 -7.77
N SER A 107 7.08 7.05 -8.35
CA SER A 107 8.28 7.38 -7.57
C SER A 107 8.03 8.52 -6.59
N LYS A 108 7.29 9.56 -6.99
CA LYS A 108 6.92 10.65 -6.09
C LYS A 108 6.04 10.17 -4.92
N LEU A 109 5.11 9.26 -5.19
CA LEU A 109 4.27 8.66 -4.15
C LEU A 109 5.12 7.83 -3.18
N PHE A 110 6.02 6.98 -3.68
CA PHE A 110 6.90 6.17 -2.84
C PHE A 110 7.81 7.02 -1.94
N ASP A 111 8.35 8.11 -2.47
CA ASP A 111 9.11 9.09 -1.70
C ASP A 111 8.26 9.71 -0.58
N GLY A 112 7.04 10.13 -0.90
CA GLY A 112 6.09 10.66 0.08
C GLY A 112 5.73 9.68 1.19
N LEU A 113 5.48 8.41 0.83
CA LEU A 113 5.18 7.35 1.79
C LEU A 113 6.39 7.04 2.70
N TYR A 114 7.60 7.05 2.15
CA TYR A 114 8.82 6.88 2.94
C TYR A 114 9.05 8.05 3.89
N ASN A 115 8.87 9.29 3.41
CA ASN A 115 8.96 10.48 4.24
C ASN A 115 7.90 10.49 5.35
N ALA A 116 6.69 10.00 5.09
CA ALA A 116 5.67 9.81 6.12
C ALA A 116 6.08 8.72 7.12
N PHE A 117 6.59 7.57 6.63
CA PHE A 117 7.05 6.48 7.47
C PHE A 117 8.13 6.92 8.47
N ILE A 118 9.13 7.68 8.01
CA ILE A 118 10.20 8.21 8.88
C ILE A 118 9.69 9.40 9.70
N GLY A 119 9.03 10.37 9.07
CA GLY A 119 8.67 11.64 9.71
C GLY A 119 7.56 11.54 10.76
N LEU A 120 6.80 10.44 10.76
CA LEU A 120 5.73 10.17 11.73
C LEU A 120 6.07 8.98 12.66
N ASP A 121 7.30 8.49 12.64
CA ASP A 121 7.77 7.34 13.44
C ASP A 121 6.86 6.09 13.28
N CYS A 122 6.43 5.82 12.04
CA CYS A 122 5.53 4.70 11.76
C CYS A 122 6.23 3.35 11.97
N SER A 123 5.51 2.37 12.51
CA SER A 123 5.95 0.96 12.46
C SER A 123 5.76 0.35 11.06
N MET A 124 4.74 0.84 10.35
CA MET A 124 4.37 0.42 9.01
C MET A 124 3.56 1.52 8.33
N VAL A 125 3.73 1.66 7.01
CA VAL A 125 2.82 2.36 6.11
C VAL A 125 2.43 1.35 5.05
N GLU A 126 1.14 1.08 4.89
CA GLU A 126 0.61 0.12 3.93
C GLU A 126 -0.41 0.84 3.05
N VAL A 127 -0.33 0.64 1.74
CA VAL A 127 -1.29 1.16 0.76
C VAL A 127 -1.84 -0.02 -0.01
N ASN A 128 -3.10 -0.37 0.27
CA ASN A 128 -3.75 -1.54 -0.32
C ASN A 128 -5.27 -1.30 -0.56
N PRO A 129 -5.69 -0.91 -1.78
CA PRO A 129 -4.90 -0.86 -2.99
C PRO A 129 -4.25 0.50 -3.26
N LEU A 130 -3.03 0.45 -3.79
CA LEU A 130 -2.49 1.49 -4.66
C LEU A 130 -3.05 1.26 -6.06
N VAL A 131 -3.72 2.26 -6.63
CA VAL A 131 -4.50 2.13 -7.87
C VAL A 131 -3.81 2.83 -9.04
N VAL A 132 -3.87 2.18 -10.20
CA VAL A 132 -3.69 2.83 -11.50
C VAL A 132 -5.06 3.01 -12.16
N THR A 133 -5.40 4.23 -12.55
CA THR A 133 -6.68 4.52 -13.24
C THR A 133 -6.55 4.26 -14.75
N PRO A 134 -7.67 4.11 -15.50
CA PRO A 134 -7.64 4.00 -16.97
C PRO A 134 -6.98 5.19 -17.68
N LYS A 135 -6.84 6.34 -16.99
CA LYS A 135 -6.14 7.53 -17.48
C LYS A 135 -4.63 7.49 -17.22
N GLY A 136 -4.13 6.43 -16.57
CA GLY A 136 -2.73 6.28 -16.17
C GLY A 136 -2.36 7.07 -14.92
N GLU A 137 -3.32 7.47 -14.09
CA GLU A 137 -3.04 8.17 -12.82
C GLU A 137 -2.68 7.15 -11.73
N VAL A 138 -1.79 7.54 -10.81
CA VAL A 138 -1.34 6.70 -9.70
C VAL A 138 -1.87 7.27 -8.40
N LEU A 139 -2.72 6.51 -7.69
CA LEU A 139 -3.47 6.97 -6.53
C LEU A 139 -3.32 5.98 -5.36
N ALA A 140 -3.21 6.48 -4.13
CA ALA A 140 -3.41 5.66 -2.93
C ALA A 140 -4.90 5.70 -2.57
N LEU A 141 -5.60 4.58 -2.71
CA LEU A 141 -7.04 4.52 -2.45
C LEU A 141 -7.35 4.24 -0.97
N ASP A 142 -6.48 3.47 -0.33
CA ASP A 142 -6.52 3.13 1.10
C ASP A 142 -5.10 3.20 1.68
N ALA A 143 -4.96 3.64 2.93
CA ALA A 143 -3.66 3.79 3.61
C ALA A 143 -3.78 3.91 5.14
#